data_AF-A0A960MCA4-F1
#
_entry.id   AF-A0A960MCA4-F1
#
_cell.length_a   1.000
_cell.length_b   1.000
_cell.length_c   1.000
_cell.angle_alpha   90.00
_cell.angle_beta   90.00
_cell.angle_gamma   90.00
#
_symmetry.space_group_name_H-M   'P 1'
#
loop_
_entity.id
_entity.type
_entity.pdbx_description
1 polymer ?
#
loop_
_entity_poly.entity_id
_entity_poly.type
_entity_poly.pdbx_seq_one_letter_code
_entity_poly.pdbx_strand_id
1 'polypeptide(L)'
;MDAATLFEELSRLLPASRLLVDSAQLAAYESDGLTAFRARPRAVAIPESPEEVVALVKWCHRHEIPFVARGSGTSLSGGSLPVEEGIVIALNRLNRIR
;
A
#
# COMPACT_ATOMS: atom_id res chain seq x y z
N MET A 1 0.70 0.85 -16.72
CA MET A 1 1.90 1.55 -16.22
C MET A 1 2.91 0.50 -15.78
N ASP A 2 4.17 0.56 -16.22
CA ASP A 2 5.19 -0.41 -15.79
C ASP A 2 5.68 -0.17 -14.34
N ALA A 3 6.55 -1.04 -13.84
CA ALA A 3 7.05 -0.96 -12.46
C ALA A 3 7.99 0.23 -12.22
N ALA A 4 8.81 0.60 -13.21
CA ALA A 4 9.76 1.70 -13.09
C ALA A 4 9.03 3.05 -13.01
N THR A 5 8.06 3.27 -13.90
CA THR A 5 7.21 4.46 -13.92
C THR A 5 6.38 4.56 -12.64
N LEU A 6 5.83 3.43 -12.17
CA LEU A 6 5.09 3.37 -10.91
C LEU A 6 5.95 3.87 -9.74
N PHE A 7 7.15 3.32 -9.60
CA PHE A 7 8.04 3.66 -8.52
C PHE A 7 8.49 5.13 -8.59
N GLU A 8 8.81 5.63 -9.78
CA GLU A 8 9.18 7.03 -9.98
C GLU A 8 8.06 7.97 -9.57
N GLU A 9 6.83 7.72 -10.00
CA GLU A 9 5.68 8.57 -9.65
C GLU A 9 5.37 8.53 -8.14
N LEU A 10 5.37 7.35 -7.52
CA LEU A 10 5.17 7.23 -6.08
C LEU A 10 6.29 7.91 -5.29
N SER A 11 7.52 7.90 -5.80
CA SER A 11 8.68 8.58 -5.19
C SER A 11 8.57 10.10 -5.21
N ARG A 12 7.67 10.68 -6.03
CA ARG A 12 7.33 12.11 -5.98
C ARG A 12 6.37 12.44 -4.84
N LEU A 13 5.68 11.44 -4.29
CA LEU A 13 4.73 11.60 -3.19
C LEU A 13 5.35 11.26 -1.84
N LEU A 14 6.19 10.21 -1.79
CA LEU A 14 6.86 9.75 -0.59
C LEU A 14 8.36 9.52 -0.84
N PRO A 15 9.22 9.63 0.18
CA PRO A 15 10.59 9.14 0.13
C PRO A 15 10.65 7.67 -0.29
N ALA A 16 11.63 7.32 -1.12
CA ALA A 16 11.85 5.95 -1.60
C ALA A 16 11.97 4.92 -0.46
N SER A 17 12.52 5.29 0.69
CA SER A 17 12.63 4.42 1.87
C SER A 17 11.29 4.03 2.50
N ARG A 18 10.18 4.67 2.09
CA ARG A 18 8.80 4.41 2.54
C ARG A 18 7.95 3.76 1.44
N LEU A 19 8.58 3.28 0.37
CA LEU A 19 7.98 2.53 -0.71
C LEU A 19 8.61 1.14 -0.77
N LEU A 20 7.79 0.11 -0.61
CA LEU A 20 8.22 -1.27 -0.78
C LEU A 20 7.81 -1.74 -2.17
N VAL A 21 8.77 -2.24 -2.93
CA VAL A 21 8.56 -2.75 -4.30
C VAL A 21 9.31 -4.05 -4.56
N ASP A 22 10.25 -4.43 -3.69
CA ASP A 22 10.95 -5.71 -3.82
C ASP A 22 10.03 -6.88 -3.42
N SER A 23 10.13 -7.98 -4.16
CA SER A 23 9.30 -9.16 -3.96
C SER A 23 9.34 -9.73 -2.52
N ALA A 24 10.50 -9.69 -1.85
CA ALA A 24 10.63 -10.17 -0.48
C ALA A 24 9.96 -9.22 0.53
N GLN A 25 9.96 -7.91 0.24
CA GLN A 25 9.23 -6.93 1.06
C GLN A 25 7.72 -7.07 0.88
N LEU A 26 7.27 -7.28 -0.36
CA LEU A 26 5.85 -7.40 -0.70
C LEU A 26 5.23 -8.69 -0.14
N ALA A 27 6.00 -9.76 0.01
CA ALA A 27 5.55 -11.04 0.57
C ALA A 27 4.83 -10.89 1.93
N ALA A 28 5.29 -9.97 2.78
CA ALA A 28 4.68 -9.71 4.10
C ALA A 28 3.28 -9.07 4.02
N TYR A 29 2.86 -8.63 2.83
CA TYR A 29 1.60 -7.93 2.61
C TYR A 29 0.63 -8.72 1.73
N GLU A 30 1.00 -9.89 1.20
CA GLU A 30 0.18 -10.64 0.24
C GLU A 30 -1.15 -11.16 0.81
N SER A 31 -1.23 -11.38 2.12
CA SER A 31 -2.47 -11.78 2.81
C SER A 31 -2.74 -10.90 4.02
N ASP A 32 -3.98 -10.94 4.50
CA ASP A 32 -4.30 -10.56 5.86
C ASP A 32 -4.40 -11.79 6.77
N GLY A 33 -5.16 -11.70 7.87
CA GLY A 33 -5.35 -12.81 8.80
C GLY A 33 -6.16 -13.97 8.21
N LEU A 34 -6.90 -13.75 7.12
CA LEU A 34 -7.56 -14.80 6.36
C LEU A 34 -6.59 -15.41 5.33
N THR A 35 -5.58 -16.12 5.84
CA THR A 35 -4.42 -16.63 5.08
C THR A 35 -4.74 -17.59 3.93
N ALA A 36 -5.99 -18.08 3.84
CA ALA A 36 -6.47 -18.85 2.71
C ALA A 36 -6.47 -18.05 1.39
N PHE A 37 -6.53 -16.71 1.46
CA PHE A 37 -6.50 -15.83 0.30
C PHE A 37 -5.24 -14.98 0.30
N ARG A 38 -4.67 -14.78 -0.89
CA ARG A 38 -3.52 -13.91 -1.09
C ARG A 38 -3.57 -13.24 -2.46
N ALA A 39 -3.04 -12.04 -2.54
CA ALA A 39 -2.79 -11.30 -3.77
C ALA A 39 -1.56 -10.42 -3.58
N ARG A 40 -0.66 -10.39 -4.57
CA ARG A 40 0.53 -9.55 -4.49
C ARG A 40 0.21 -8.13 -4.98
N PRO A 41 0.41 -7.09 -4.14
CA PRO A 41 0.29 -5.72 -4.61
C PRO A 41 1.51 -5.33 -5.46
N ARG A 42 1.39 -4.26 -6.24
CA ARG A 42 2.52 -3.70 -7.02
C ARG A 42 3.50 -2.92 -6.15
N ALA A 43 2.99 -2.30 -5.09
CA ALA A 43 3.80 -1.61 -4.09
C ALA A 43 3.07 -1.50 -2.75
N VAL A 44 3.85 -1.24 -1.70
CA VAL A 44 3.34 -0.79 -0.40
C VAL A 44 3.86 0.61 -0.13
N ALA A 45 2.95 1.55 0.15
CA ALA A 45 3.27 2.92 0.50
C ALA A 45 3.05 3.14 2.00
N ILE A 46 4.03 3.72 2.69
CA ILE A 46 4.01 3.93 4.15
C ILE A 46 3.95 5.44 4.45
N PRO A 47 2.77 6.06 4.46
CA PRO A 47 2.60 7.46 4.83
C PRO A 47 2.86 7.67 6.33
N GLU A 48 3.30 8.87 6.70
CA GLU A 48 3.52 9.33 8.07
C GLU A 48 2.65 10.56 8.41
N SER A 49 1.84 11.05 7.46
CA SER A 49 0.89 12.14 7.68
C SER A 49 -0.45 11.92 6.94
N PRO A 50 -1.55 12.56 7.40
CA PRO A 50 -2.83 12.54 6.67
C PRO A 50 -2.73 13.12 5.25
N GLU A 51 -1.91 14.14 5.04
CA GLU A 51 -1.72 14.79 3.74
C GLU A 51 -1.11 13.83 2.71
N GLU A 52 -0.17 12.99 3.15
CA GLU A 52 0.41 11.94 2.33
C GLU A 52 -0.60 10.86 1.97
N VAL A 53 -1.47 10.45 2.90
CA VAL A 53 -2.58 9.51 2.61
C VAL A 53 -3.48 10.11 1.53
N VAL A 54 -3.87 11.38 1.66
CA VAL A 54 -4.70 12.08 0.67
C VAL A 54 -4.00 12.14 -0.70
N ALA A 55 -2.70 12.41 -0.73
CA ALA A 55 -1.92 12.45 -1.96
C ALA A 55 -1.89 11.08 -2.66
N LEU A 56 -1.66 9.99 -1.91
CA LEU A 56 -1.68 8.62 -2.42
C LEU A 56 -3.05 8.25 -2.99
N VAL A 57 -4.13 8.53 -2.26
CA VAL A 57 -5.51 8.21 -2.71
C VAL A 57 -5.86 8.98 -3.98
N LYS A 58 -5.53 10.28 -4.05
CA LYS A 58 -5.73 11.09 -5.25
C LYS A 58 -4.91 10.60 -6.44
N TRP A 59 -3.69 10.14 -6.20
CA TRP A 59 -2.84 9.55 -7.23
C TRP A 59 -3.46 8.22 -7.72
N CYS A 60 -3.83 7.32 -6.82
CA CYS A 60 -4.50 6.06 -7.18
C CYS A 60 -5.75 6.30 -8.03
N HIS A 61 -6.58 7.27 -7.64
CA HIS A 61 -7.77 7.67 -8.40
C HIS A 61 -7.44 8.17 -9.81
N ARG A 62 -6.48 9.08 -9.93
CA ARG A 62 -6.08 9.67 -11.22
C ARG A 62 -5.56 8.64 -12.22
N HIS A 63 -4.86 7.62 -11.71
CA HIS A 63 -4.24 6.58 -12.52
C HIS A 63 -5.10 5.31 -12.62
N GLU A 64 -6.32 5.33 -12.05
CA GLU A 64 -7.24 4.19 -12.01
C GLU A 64 -6.61 2.92 -11.40
N ILE A 65 -5.70 3.11 -10.44
CA ILE A 65 -5.03 2.01 -9.74
C ILE A 65 -5.80 1.74 -8.44
N PRO A 66 -6.24 0.49 -8.20
CA PRO A 66 -6.93 0.15 -6.96
C PRO A 66 -5.97 0.24 -5.77
N PHE A 67 -6.51 0.56 -4.60
CA PHE A 67 -5.75 0.52 -3.36
C PHE A 67 -6.53 -0.11 -2.23
N VAL A 68 -5.80 -0.62 -1.24
CA VAL A 68 -6.36 -1.03 0.06
C VAL A 68 -5.67 -0.26 1.18
N ALA A 69 -6.46 0.25 2.13
CA ALA A 69 -5.92 0.80 3.37
C ALA A 69 -5.66 -0.35 4.36
N ARG A 70 -4.47 -0.40 4.95
CA ARG A 70 -4.08 -1.50 5.84
C ARG A 70 -3.45 -0.98 7.14
N GLY A 71 -3.94 -1.50 8.27
CA GLY A 71 -3.30 -1.37 9.58
C GLY A 71 -2.34 -2.54 9.86
N SER A 72 -2.61 -3.34 10.89
CA SER A 72 -1.84 -4.55 11.20
C SER A 72 -1.99 -5.68 10.18
N GLY A 73 -3.06 -5.66 9.36
CA GLY A 73 -3.36 -6.75 8.42
C GLY A 73 -3.93 -8.00 9.08
N THR A 74 -4.59 -7.87 10.24
CA THR A 74 -5.11 -9.01 11.02
C THR A 74 -6.60 -9.30 10.75
N SER A 75 -7.17 -8.76 9.66
CA SER A 75 -8.57 -9.04 9.32
C SER A 75 -8.77 -10.52 9.01
N LEU A 76 -9.88 -11.11 9.49
CA LEU A 76 -10.24 -12.52 9.25
C LEU A 76 -11.30 -12.68 8.16
N SER A 77 -11.66 -11.60 7.46
CA SER A 77 -12.69 -11.59 6.40
C SER A 77 -12.16 -11.15 5.04
N GLY A 78 -10.86 -10.90 4.91
CA GLY A 78 -10.26 -10.33 3.69
C GLY A 78 -10.38 -8.81 3.58
N GLY A 79 -10.85 -8.12 4.63
CA GLY A 79 -11.04 -6.66 4.60
C GLY A 79 -9.75 -5.84 4.42
N SER A 80 -8.58 -6.45 4.57
CA SER A 80 -7.28 -5.82 4.29
C SER A 80 -6.43 -6.61 3.28
N LEU A 81 -7.07 -7.54 2.57
CA LEU A 81 -6.45 -8.28 1.48
C LEU A 81 -6.08 -7.30 0.34
N PRO A 82 -4.84 -7.35 -0.19
CA PRO A 82 -4.49 -6.54 -1.34
C PRO A 82 -5.33 -6.85 -2.56
N VAL A 83 -5.43 -5.86 -3.44
CA VAL A 83 -5.93 -6.06 -4.80
C VAL A 83 -4.73 -6.35 -5.70
N GLU A 84 -4.86 -7.35 -6.56
CA GLU A 84 -3.87 -7.62 -7.60
C GLU A 84 -3.71 -6.38 -8.49
N GLU A 85 -2.48 -6.09 -8.92
CA GLU A 85 -2.13 -4.85 -9.61
C GLU A 85 -2.39 -3.53 -8.82
N GLY A 86 -2.77 -3.62 -7.54
CA GLY A 86 -3.06 -2.49 -6.67
C GLY A 86 -1.92 -2.06 -5.76
N ILE A 87 -2.20 -1.06 -4.92
CA ILE A 87 -1.27 -0.52 -3.91
C ILE A 87 -1.81 -0.76 -2.50
N VAL A 88 -0.95 -1.17 -1.59
CA VAL A 88 -1.28 -1.18 -0.15
C VAL A 88 -0.84 0.15 0.46
N ILE A 89 -1.76 0.85 1.12
CA ILE A 89 -1.45 2.04 1.92
C ILE A 89 -1.36 1.60 3.38
N ALA A 90 -0.14 1.48 3.89
CA ALA A 90 0.15 0.98 5.23
C ALA A 90 0.13 2.11 6.27
N LEU A 91 -0.92 2.16 7.08
CA LEU A 91 -1.20 3.26 8.01
C LEU A 91 -0.46 3.13 9.36
N ASN A 92 0.43 2.15 9.52
CA ASN A 92 1.06 1.78 10.79
C ASN A 92 1.89 2.91 11.44
N ARG A 93 2.33 3.90 10.66
CA ARG A 93 3.07 5.07 11.15
C ARG A 93 2.18 6.21 11.64
N LEU A 94 0.89 6.22 11.32
CA LEU A 94 -0.07 7.22 11.82
C LEU A 94 -0.63 6.79 13.18
N ASN A 95 0.21 6.78 14.22
CA ASN A 95 -0.08 6.16 15.53
C ASN A 95 -0.05 7.12 16.73
N ARG A 96 -0.07 8.43 16.51
CA ARG A 96 -0.03 9.42 17.61
C ARG A 96 -1.38 9.52 18.32
N ILE A 97 -1.36 9.55 19.64
CA ILE A 97 -2.51 9.86 20.50
C ILE A 97 -2.42 11.37 20.83
N ARG A 98 -3.55 12.10 20.74
CA ARG A 98 -3.64 13.54 21.06
C ARG A 98 -4.49 13.77 22.28
#